data_AF-M7NJ49-F1
#
_entry.id   AF-M7NJ49-F1
#
_cell.length_a   1.000
_cell.length_b   1.000
_cell.length_c   1.000
_cell.angle_alpha   90.00
_cell.angle_beta   90.00
_cell.angle_gamma   90.00
#
_symmetry.space_group_name_H-M   'P 1'
#
loop_
_entity.id
_entity.type
_entity.pdbx_description
1 polymer ?
#
loop_
_entity_poly.entity_id
_entity_poly.type
_entity_poly.pdbx_seq_one_letter_code
_entity_poly.pdbx_strand_id
1 'polypeptide(L)'
;MGYGVEVLGVHTGAIFGEYWYGGAFGPKVLEVPLLIGLNWLVLVYCCGTICQRLALPTPLKAALAAALMVGLDFFIEPISARYDFWYWQENIIPAQNFIAWFITAFLLLVLFYVLPIRRGNFLALPLYIMQLLFFASLLLFT
;
A
#
# COMPACT_ATOMS: atom_id res chain seq x y z
N MET A 1 -0.88 12.53 5.82
CA MET A 1 0.14 12.56 4.74
C MET A 1 -0.31 11.74 3.55
N GLY A 2 -0.56 10.43 3.66
CA GLY A 2 -1.00 9.58 2.52
C GLY A 2 -2.29 10.03 1.82
N TYR A 3 -3.33 10.37 2.59
CA TYR A 3 -4.62 10.80 2.05
C TYR A 3 -4.56 12.06 1.17
N GLY A 4 -3.65 13.01 1.45
CA GLY A 4 -3.52 14.22 0.63
C GLY A 4 -2.82 13.97 -0.70
N VAL A 5 -1.86 13.03 -0.73
CA VAL A 5 -1.18 12.61 -1.96
C VAL A 5 -2.15 11.83 -2.84
N GLU A 6 -3.02 11.04 -2.24
CA GLU A 6 -4.05 10.25 -2.93
C GLU A 6 -5.12 11.15 -3.56
N VAL A 7 -5.63 12.15 -2.83
CA VAL A 7 -6.56 13.16 -3.38
C VAL A 7 -5.93 13.96 -4.52
N LEU A 8 -4.66 14.37 -4.38
CA LEU A 8 -3.94 15.03 -5.48
C LEU A 8 -3.73 14.08 -6.66
N GLY A 9 -3.40 12.82 -6.41
CA GLY A 9 -3.17 11.81 -7.43
C GLY A 9 -4.42 11.46 -8.24
N VAL A 10 -5.57 11.29 -7.58
CA VAL A 10 -6.87 11.04 -8.21
C VAL A 10 -7.34 12.26 -9.00
N HIS A 11 -7.20 13.47 -8.46
CA HIS A 11 -7.64 14.68 -9.16
C HIS A 11 -6.69 15.16 -10.27
N THR A 12 -5.40 14.82 -10.24
CA THR A 12 -4.44 15.30 -11.25
C THR A 12 -4.02 14.24 -12.25
N GLY A 13 -4.17 12.94 -11.96
CA GLY A 13 -3.63 11.84 -12.76
C GLY A 13 -2.09 11.79 -12.83
N ALA A 14 -1.40 12.84 -12.39
CA ALA A 14 0.03 13.05 -12.61
C ALA A 14 0.94 12.25 -11.67
N ILE A 15 0.40 11.74 -10.55
CA ILE A 15 1.20 11.04 -9.52
C ILE A 15 1.13 9.52 -9.71
N PHE A 16 -0.06 8.96 -9.95
CA PHE A 16 -0.27 7.52 -10.06
C PHE A 16 -0.70 7.06 -11.46
N GLY A 17 -1.14 7.97 -12.35
CA GLY A 17 -1.87 7.65 -13.57
C GLY A 17 -3.37 7.92 -13.42
N GLU A 18 -4.12 7.81 -14.51
CA GLU A 18 -5.58 7.97 -14.49
C GLU A 18 -6.23 6.65 -14.06
N TYR A 19 -6.90 6.66 -12.91
CA TYR A 19 -7.67 5.53 -12.39
C TYR A 19 -8.89 6.04 -11.61
N TRP A 20 -9.88 5.17 -11.42
CA TRP A 20 -11.05 5.48 -10.59
C TRP A 20 -11.40 4.32 -9.67
N TYR A 21 -11.81 4.66 -8.45
CA TYR A 21 -12.23 3.67 -7.45
C TYR A 21 -13.61 3.10 -7.77
N GLY A 22 -13.75 1.79 -7.59
CA GLY A 22 -15.03 1.08 -7.65
C GLY A 22 -15.94 1.34 -6.44
N GLY A 23 -16.94 0.49 -6.23
CA GLY A 23 -17.88 0.53 -5.11
C GLY A 23 -17.47 -0.31 -3.90
N ALA A 24 -16.51 -1.24 -4.05
CA ALA A 24 -16.16 -2.24 -3.04
C ALA A 24 -15.72 -1.67 -1.68
N PHE A 25 -15.14 -0.46 -1.65
CA PHE A 25 -14.57 0.15 -0.45
C PHE A 25 -15.51 1.12 0.30
N GLY A 26 -16.79 1.15 -0.06
CA GLY A 26 -17.79 1.92 0.69
C GLY A 26 -17.63 3.45 0.55
N PRO A 27 -17.94 4.25 1.61
CA PRO A 27 -18.01 5.70 1.49
C PRO A 27 -16.66 6.33 1.17
N LYS A 28 -16.69 7.19 0.15
CA LYS A 28 -15.53 7.96 -0.34
C LYS A 28 -15.54 9.33 0.32
N VAL A 29 -14.38 9.82 0.70
CA VAL A 29 -14.18 11.23 1.05
C VAL A 29 -13.16 11.76 0.06
N LEU A 30 -13.48 12.87 -0.63
CA LEU A 30 -12.63 13.43 -1.70
C LEU A 30 -12.22 12.36 -2.74
N GLU A 31 -13.20 11.53 -3.16
CA GLU A 31 -13.03 10.44 -4.15
C GLU A 31 -12.16 9.25 -3.70
N VAL A 32 -11.55 9.34 -2.51
CA VAL A 32 -10.70 8.30 -1.92
C VAL A 32 -11.48 7.50 -0.85
N PRO A 33 -11.53 6.16 -0.93
CA PRO A 33 -12.15 5.36 0.12
C PRO A 33 -11.34 5.37 1.42
N LEU A 34 -12.00 5.66 2.55
CA LEU A 34 -11.34 5.69 3.88
C LEU A 34 -10.67 4.35 4.24
N LEU A 35 -11.23 3.24 3.74
CA LEU A 35 -10.72 1.89 3.94
C LEU A 35 -9.31 1.70 3.35
N ILE A 36 -8.97 2.37 2.25
CA ILE A 36 -7.63 2.32 1.65
C ILE A 36 -6.61 2.94 2.59
N GLY A 37 -6.90 4.13 3.13
CA GLY A 37 -6.03 4.79 4.10
C GLY A 37 -5.81 3.95 5.36
N LEU A 38 -6.85 3.28 5.86
CA LEU A 38 -6.71 2.37 7.00
C LEU A 38 -5.84 1.15 6.66
N ASN A 39 -6.03 0.54 5.48
CA ASN A 39 -5.22 -0.58 5.03
C ASN A 39 -3.73 -0.19 4.94
N TRP A 40 -3.44 1.00 4.42
CA TRP A 40 -2.10 1.57 4.39
C TRP A 40 -1.48 1.70 5.78
N LEU A 41 -2.21 2.17 6.78
CA LEU A 41 -1.72 2.25 8.16
C LEU A 41 -1.39 0.88 8.75
N VAL A 42 -2.25 -0.11 8.50
CA VAL A 42 -2.02 -1.51 8.92
C VAL A 42 -0.76 -2.05 8.25
N LEU A 43 -0.58 -1.82 6.95
CA LEU A 43 0.59 -2.26 6.20
C LEU A 43 1.89 -1.59 6.66
N VAL A 44 1.88 -0.27 6.88
CA VAL A 44 3.03 0.44 7.46
C VAL A 44 3.40 -0.15 8.81
N TYR A 45 2.42 -0.42 9.67
CA TYR A 45 2.67 -1.03 10.97
C TYR A 45 3.25 -2.45 10.84
N CYS A 46 2.66 -3.29 9.99
CA CYS A 46 3.10 -4.67 9.79
C CYS A 46 4.51 -4.73 9.17
N CYS A 47 4.71 -4.11 8.02
CA CYS A 47 5.99 -4.11 7.30
C CYS A 47 7.08 -3.41 8.12
N GLY A 48 6.75 -2.28 8.76
CA GLY A 48 7.64 -1.57 9.65
C GLY A 48 8.08 -2.43 10.84
N THR A 49 7.16 -3.17 11.47
CA THR A 49 7.44 -4.09 12.58
C THR A 49 8.26 -5.30 12.13
N ILE A 50 8.01 -5.84 10.93
CA ILE A 50 8.79 -6.94 10.35
C ILE A 50 10.24 -6.52 10.17
N CYS A 51 10.49 -5.39 9.50
CA CYS A 51 11.84 -4.89 9.22
C CYS A 51 12.54 -4.28 10.45
N GLN A 52 11.80 -3.92 11.51
CA GLN A 52 12.38 -3.41 12.76
C GLN A 52 13.36 -4.41 13.39
N ARG A 53 13.11 -5.72 13.22
CA ARG A 53 13.92 -6.81 13.78
C ARG A 53 15.29 -6.97 13.10
N LEU A 54 15.50 -6.33 11.95
CA LEU A 54 16.75 -6.40 11.21
C LEU A 54 17.82 -5.51 11.87
N ALA A 55 19.07 -5.97 11.87
CA ALA A 55 20.21 -5.20 12.36
C ALA A 55 20.72 -4.20 11.29
N LEU A 56 19.85 -3.30 10.84
CA LEU A 56 20.09 -2.35 9.76
C LEU A 56 19.80 -0.89 10.19
N PRO A 57 20.42 0.10 9.54
CA PRO A 57 20.11 1.51 9.78
C PRO A 57 18.67 1.85 9.34
N THR A 58 18.08 2.87 9.97
CA THR A 58 16.68 3.28 9.75
C THR A 58 16.29 3.49 8.28
N PRO A 59 17.09 4.18 7.44
CA PRO A 59 16.73 4.35 6.02
C PRO A 59 16.63 3.01 5.28
N LEU A 60 17.53 2.06 5.57
CA LEU A 60 17.51 0.77 4.91
C LEU A 60 16.33 -0.11 5.39
N LYS A 61 15.97 -0.02 6.67
CA LYS A 61 14.74 -0.65 7.19
C LYS A 61 13.49 -0.10 6.51
N ALA A 62 13.42 1.23 6.35
CA ALA A 62 12.30 1.88 5.68
C ALA A 62 12.21 1.48 4.21
N ALA A 63 13.35 1.41 3.50
CA ALA A 63 13.40 0.94 2.11
C ALA A 63 12.92 -0.51 1.97
N LEU A 64 13.36 -1.41 2.85
CA LEU A 64 12.93 -2.82 2.83
C LEU A 64 11.44 -2.96 3.15
N ALA A 65 10.94 -2.24 4.15
CA ALA A 65 9.52 -2.28 4.48
C ALA A 65 8.66 -1.65 3.36
N ALA A 66 9.14 -0.61 2.68
CA ALA A 66 8.46 -0.03 1.53
C ALA A 66 8.43 -1.02 0.35
N ALA A 67 9.52 -1.75 0.12
CA ALA A 67 9.57 -2.81 -0.88
C ALA A 67 8.58 -3.94 -0.57
N LEU A 68 8.37 -4.30 0.71
CA LEU A 68 7.33 -5.26 1.09
C LEU A 68 5.92 -4.73 0.77
N MET A 69 5.64 -3.47 1.08
CA MET A 69 4.33 -2.86 0.79
C MET A 69 4.04 -2.83 -0.71
N VAL A 70 4.98 -2.36 -1.52
CA VAL A 70 4.83 -2.36 -3.00
C VAL A 70 4.85 -3.78 -3.56
N GLY A 71 5.59 -4.68 -2.93
CA GLY A 71 5.59 -6.11 -3.24
C GLY A 71 4.20 -6.73 -3.12
N LEU A 72 3.43 -6.35 -2.11
CA LEU A 72 2.02 -6.75 -1.98
C LEU A 72 1.16 -6.14 -3.09
N ASP A 73 1.40 -4.87 -3.41
CA ASP A 73 0.65 -4.13 -4.45
C ASP A 73 0.73 -4.82 -5.82
N PHE A 74 1.89 -5.39 -6.17
CA PHE A 74 2.06 -6.21 -7.39
C PHE A 74 1.07 -7.38 -7.50
N PHE A 75 0.56 -7.93 -6.39
CA PHE A 75 -0.46 -8.98 -6.41
C PHE A 75 -1.88 -8.43 -6.46
N ILE A 76 -2.10 -7.20 -5.97
CA ILE A 76 -3.43 -6.57 -5.92
C ILE A 76 -3.77 -5.92 -7.26
N GLU A 77 -2.80 -5.26 -7.89
CA GLU A 77 -3.00 -4.48 -9.11
C GLU A 77 -3.67 -5.28 -10.26
N PRO A 78 -3.29 -6.52 -10.57
CA PRO A 78 -3.91 -7.29 -11.66
C PRO A 78 -5.37 -7.68 -11.40
N ILE A 79 -5.77 -7.79 -10.13
CA ILE A 79 -7.12 -8.22 -9.75
C ILE A 79 -8.03 -7.05 -9.36
N SER A 80 -7.49 -5.83 -9.31
CA SER A 80 -8.17 -4.60 -8.87
C SER A 80 -9.50 -4.37 -9.58
N ALA A 81 -9.50 -4.42 -10.92
CA ALA A 81 -10.69 -4.23 -11.73
C ALA A 81 -11.71 -5.38 -11.59
N ARG A 82 -11.24 -6.60 -11.36
CA ARG A 82 -12.10 -7.80 -11.25
C ARG A 82 -12.93 -7.79 -9.97
N TYR A 83 -12.38 -7.28 -8.88
CA TYR A 83 -13.03 -7.21 -7.58
C TYR A 83 -13.59 -5.82 -7.24
N ASP A 84 -13.75 -4.95 -8.23
CA ASP A 84 -14.33 -3.61 -8.08
C ASP A 84 -13.56 -2.72 -7.07
N PHE A 85 -12.24 -2.91 -7.02
CA PHE A 85 -11.35 -2.11 -6.17
C PHE A 85 -11.07 -0.76 -6.82
N TRP A 86 -10.38 -0.77 -7.95
CA TRP A 86 -10.13 0.37 -8.82
C TRP A 86 -9.92 -0.11 -10.25
N TYR A 87 -10.04 0.83 -11.19
CA TYR A 87 -9.92 0.59 -12.61
C TYR A 87 -8.88 1.54 -13.19
N TRP A 88 -7.95 0.99 -13.96
CA TRP A 88 -6.96 1.77 -14.70
C TRP A 88 -7.50 2.20 -16.05
N GLN A 89 -7.18 3.42 -16.46
CA GLN A 89 -7.44 3.87 -17.83
C GLN A 89 -6.77 2.90 -18.83
N GLU A 90 -7.53 2.50 -19.86
CA GLU A 90 -7.11 1.54 -20.88
C GLU A 90 -6.66 0.16 -20.35
N ASN A 91 -6.94 -0.18 -19.08
CA ASN A 91 -6.42 -1.36 -18.39
C ASN A 91 -4.88 -1.44 -18.35
N ILE A 92 -4.20 -0.31 -18.42
CA ILE A 92 -2.73 -0.23 -18.36
C ILE A 92 -2.33 0.22 -16.95
N ILE A 93 -1.64 -0.66 -16.21
CA ILE A 93 -1.06 -0.33 -14.91
C ILE A 93 0.27 0.40 -15.15
N PRO A 94 0.38 1.69 -14.81
CA PRO A 94 1.58 2.46 -15.14
C PRO A 94 2.71 2.19 -14.13
N ALA A 95 3.95 2.05 -14.62
CA ALA A 95 5.11 1.82 -13.75
C ALA A 95 5.32 2.93 -12.71
N GLN A 96 4.88 4.16 -13.01
CA GLN A 96 4.95 5.30 -12.10
C GLN A 96 4.13 5.09 -10.82
N ASN A 97 3.05 4.28 -10.86
CA ASN A 97 2.24 3.95 -9.69
C ASN A 97 3.08 3.26 -8.61
N PHE A 98 3.83 2.22 -8.98
CA PHE A 98 4.69 1.50 -8.06
C PHE A 98 5.80 2.38 -7.47
N ILE A 99 6.36 3.30 -8.28
CA ILE A 99 7.38 4.26 -7.82
C ILE A 99 6.77 5.25 -6.82
N ALA A 100 5.60 5.81 -7.14
CA ALA A 100 4.90 6.74 -6.26
C ALA A 100 4.53 6.08 -4.92
N TRP A 101 4.03 4.84 -4.95
CA TRP A 101 3.74 4.07 -3.75
C TRP A 101 4.99 3.70 -2.96
N PHE A 102 6.10 3.38 -3.63
CA PHE A 102 7.37 3.13 -2.96
C PHE A 102 7.85 4.37 -2.19
N ILE A 103 7.87 5.54 -2.84
CA ILE A 103 8.29 6.80 -2.21
C ILE A 103 7.37 7.15 -1.04
N THR A 104 6.06 7.01 -1.23
CA THR A 104 5.06 7.28 -0.19
C THR A 104 5.24 6.34 1.01
N ALA A 105 5.36 5.03 0.76
CA ALA A 105 5.61 4.04 1.81
C ALA A 105 6.92 4.32 2.54
N PHE A 106 8.00 4.64 1.82
CA PHE A 106 9.30 4.96 2.41
C PHE A 106 9.21 6.13 3.38
N LEU A 107 8.59 7.24 2.98
CA LEU A 107 8.42 8.41 3.84
C LEU A 107 7.59 8.10 5.10
N LEU A 108 6.50 7.34 4.94
CA LEU A 108 5.66 6.89 6.07
C LEU A 108 6.43 5.98 7.02
N LEU A 109 7.29 5.10 6.49
CA LEU A 109 8.10 4.17 7.28
C LEU A 109 9.26 4.86 7.99
N VAL A 110 9.90 5.85 7.37
CA VAL A 110 10.87 6.72 8.06
C VAL A 110 10.18 7.39 9.25
N LEU A 111 8.99 7.96 9.05
CA LEU A 111 8.20 8.56 10.13
C LEU A 111 7.86 7.55 11.22
N PHE A 112 7.41 6.34 10.84
CA PHE A 112 7.13 5.25 11.77
C PHE A 112 8.34 4.89 12.66
N TYR A 113 9.56 4.91 12.09
CA TYR A 113 10.78 4.62 12.83
C TYR A 113 11.32 5.77 13.67
N VAL A 114 10.95 7.02 13.38
CA VAL A 114 11.31 8.19 14.17
C VAL A 114 10.33 8.39 15.34
N LEU A 115 9.04 8.13 15.14
CA LEU A 115 8.02 8.31 16.17
C LEU A 115 8.11 7.23 17.27
N PRO A 116 7.82 7.54 18.55
CA PRO A 116 7.89 6.59 19.67
C PRO A 116 6.70 5.62 19.69
N ILE A 117 6.42 4.96 18.57
CA ILE A 117 5.37 3.95 18.41
C ILE A 117 5.84 2.66 19.10
N ARG A 118 4.94 1.96 19.80
CA ARG A 118 5.22 0.63 20.33
C ARG A 118 5.33 -0.39 19.20
N ARG A 119 6.56 -0.79 18.90
CA ARG A 119 6.93 -1.69 17.80
C ARG A 119 7.11 -3.10 18.35
N GLY A 120 6.01 -3.84 18.44
CA GLY A 120 6.02 -5.18 19.02
C GLY A 120 4.68 -5.85 18.88
N ASN A 121 4.46 -6.49 17.73
CA ASN A 121 3.27 -7.29 17.50
C ASN A 121 3.65 -8.61 16.82
N PHE A 122 3.37 -9.72 17.51
CA PHE A 122 3.63 -11.06 16.97
C PHE A 122 2.73 -11.38 15.76
N LEU A 123 1.60 -10.67 15.62
CA LEU A 123 0.67 -10.81 14.50
C LEU A 123 1.11 -10.04 13.24
N ALA A 124 2.09 -9.13 13.33
CA ALA A 124 2.50 -8.32 12.17
C ALA A 124 2.94 -9.19 10.98
N LEU A 125 3.76 -10.21 11.23
CA LEU A 125 4.22 -11.13 10.20
C LEU A 125 3.09 -12.06 9.70
N PRO A 126 2.34 -12.78 10.57
CA PRO A 126 1.19 -13.56 10.14
C PRO A 126 0.18 -12.78 9.32
N LEU A 127 -0.19 -11.56 9.73
CA LEU A 127 -1.15 -10.73 9.00
C LEU A 127 -0.64 -10.35 7.61
N TYR A 128 0.62 -9.93 7.50
CA TYR A 128 1.23 -9.64 6.19
C TYR A 128 1.25 -10.88 5.29
N ILE A 129 1.66 -12.04 5.82
CA ILE A 129 1.69 -13.30 5.06
C ILE A 129 0.27 -13.73 4.65
N MET A 130 -0.72 -13.59 5.53
CA MET A 130 -2.12 -13.87 5.19
C MET A 130 -2.62 -13.01 4.05
N GLN A 131 -2.31 -11.70 4.06
CA GLN A 131 -2.68 -10.81 2.96
C GLN A 131 -1.96 -11.20 1.65
N LEU A 132 -0.66 -11.48 1.72
CA LEU A 132 0.12 -11.91 0.57
C LEU A 132 -0.44 -13.20 -0.03
N LEU A 133 -0.70 -14.22 0.80
CA LEU A 133 -1.27 -15.49 0.36
C LEU A 133 -2.70 -15.31 -0.16
N PHE A 134 -3.50 -14.46 0.46
CA PHE A 134 -4.86 -14.14 0.01
C PHE A 134 -4.82 -13.59 -1.41
N PHE A 135 -4.10 -12.49 -1.66
CA PHE A 135 -4.04 -11.87 -2.97
C PHE A 135 -3.31 -12.74 -4.02
N ALA A 136 -2.24 -13.44 -3.63
CA ALA A 136 -1.58 -14.39 -4.52
C ALA A 136 -2.50 -15.56 -4.90
N SER A 137 -3.31 -16.06 -3.96
CA SER A 137 -4.28 -17.13 -4.27
C SER A 137 -5.38 -16.63 -5.21
N LEU A 138 -5.87 -15.40 -5.03
CA LEU A 138 -6.83 -14.81 -5.95
C LEU A 138 -6.26 -14.77 -7.36
N LEU A 139 -5.00 -14.38 -7.53
CA LEU A 139 -4.33 -14.35 -8.84
C LEU A 139 -4.24 -15.73 -9.51
N LEU A 140 -4.08 -16.82 -8.75
CA LEU A 140 -3.99 -18.18 -9.29
C LEU A 140 -5.33 -18.77 -9.74
N PHE A 141 -6.43 -18.33 -9.13
CA PHE A 141 -7.79 -18.81 -9.43
C PHE A 141 -8.58 -17.87 -10.36
N THR A 142 -7.92 -16.83 -10.87
CA THR A 142 -8.51 -15.82 -11.76
C THR A 142 -8.01 -15.94 -13.17
#